data_AF-A0A935ST21-F1
#
_entry.id   AF-A0A935ST21-F1
#
_cell.length_a   1.000
_cell.length_b   1.000
_cell.length_c   1.000
_cell.angle_alpha   90.00
_cell.angle_beta   90.00
_cell.angle_gamma   90.00
#
_symmetry.space_group_name_H-M   'P 1'
#
loop_
_entity.id
_entity.type
_entity.pdbx_description
1 polymer ?
#
loop_
_entity_poly.entity_id
_entity_poly.type
_entity_poly.pdbx_seq_one_letter_code
_entity_poly.pdbx_strand_id
1 'polypeptide(L)'
;MLKPLQILVFFLLISVLCGAGFAQGSTIIPAIPGSQIFPLSQVKEGLKGTARTVFRGTAPEEFGVEILGVIPGSIGPHQDMIIGN
;
A
#
# COMPACT_ATOMS: atom_id res chain seq x y z
N MET A 1 14.98 -0.26 50.71
CA MET A 1 13.69 -0.97 50.78
C MET A 1 12.66 -0.14 50.01
N LEU A 2 12.37 -0.49 48.75
CA LEU A 2 11.28 0.17 48.03
C LEU A 2 9.94 -0.25 48.65
N LYS A 3 9.07 0.71 48.91
CA LYS A 3 7.74 0.44 49.49
C LYS A 3 6.92 -0.37 48.46
N PRO A 4 6.08 -1.34 48.88
CA PRO A 4 5.30 -2.18 47.95
C PRO A 4 4.45 -1.36 46.97
N LEU A 5 4.02 -0.16 47.38
CA LEU A 5 3.31 0.81 46.54
C LEU A 5 4.15 1.31 45.35
N GLN A 6 5.47 1.46 45.50
CA GLN A 6 6.36 1.92 44.43
C GLN A 6 6.56 0.85 43.35
N ILE A 7 6.54 -0.44 43.72
CA ILE A 7 6.68 -1.57 42.79
C ILE A 7 5.43 -1.67 41.90
N LEU A 8 4.23 -1.53 42.48
CA LEU A 8 2.98 -1.54 41.72
C LEU A 8 2.91 -0.40 40.69
N VAL A 9 3.30 0.82 41.11
CA VAL A 9 3.33 2.00 40.22
C VAL A 9 4.32 1.81 39.08
N PHE A 10 5.47 1.18 39.35
CA PHE A 10 6.48 0.91 38.32
C PHE A 10 5.99 -0.11 37.29
N PHE A 11 5.31 -1.18 37.71
CA PHE A 11 4.70 -2.15 36.80
C PHE A 11 3.59 -1.52 35.95
N LEU A 12 2.77 -0.65 36.54
CA LEU A 12 1.70 0.06 35.82
C LEU A 12 2.26 1.06 34.80
N LEU A 13 3.35 1.74 35.13
CA LEU A 13 4.07 2.61 34.19
C LEU A 13 4.67 1.83 33.01
N ILE A 14 5.26 0.66 33.26
CA ILE A 14 5.82 -0.20 32.21
C ILE A 14 4.74 -0.75 31.28
N SER A 15 3.57 -1.16 31.81
CA SER A 15 2.48 -1.66 30.98
C SER A 15 1.90 -0.58 30.06
N VAL A 16 1.79 0.66 30.54
CA VAL A 16 1.32 1.79 29.72
C VAL A 16 2.35 2.15 28.64
N LEU A 17 3.65 2.07 28.93
CA LEU A 17 4.70 2.38 27.97
C LEU A 17 4.80 1.32 26.84
N CYS A 18 4.47 0.06 27.13
CA CYS A 18 4.55 -1.03 26.16
C CYS A 18 3.35 -1.06 25.18
N GLY A 19 2.17 -0.59 25.61
CA GLY A 19 0.95 -0.60 24.79
C GLY A 19 0.97 0.34 23.57
N ALA A 20 1.85 1.34 23.54
CA ALA A 20 1.90 2.35 22.47
C ALA A 20 2.77 1.97 21.25
N GLY A 21 3.55 0.88 21.32
CA GLY A 21 4.54 0.53 20.29
C GLY A 21 4.01 -0.23 19.06
N PHE A 22 2.76 -0.71 19.09
CA PHE A 22 2.19 -1.59 18.05
C PHE A 22 1.06 -0.96 17.23
N ALA A 23 1.00 0.37 17.15
CA ALA A 23 0.11 1.03 16.20
C ALA A 23 0.74 0.97 14.79
N GLN A 24 0.59 -0.18 14.11
CA GLN A 24 0.79 -0.23 12.66
C GLN A 24 -0.33 0.59 12.01
N GLY A 25 -0.09 1.89 11.85
CA GLY A 25 -0.97 2.77 11.11
C GLY A 25 -1.00 2.31 9.66
N SER A 26 -2.04 1.57 9.27
CA SER A 26 -2.29 1.25 7.87
C SER A 26 -2.60 2.58 7.16
N THR A 27 -1.65 3.11 6.41
CA THR A 27 -1.89 4.24 5.51
C THR A 27 -2.80 3.75 4.39
N ILE A 28 -4.11 3.84 4.61
CA ILE A 28 -5.09 3.66 3.55
C ILE A 28 -4.86 4.83 2.60
N ILE A 29 -4.36 4.56 1.39
CA ILE A 29 -4.39 5.56 0.32
C ILE A 29 -5.86 5.71 -0.04
N PRO A 30 -6.52 6.84 0.28
CA PRO A 30 -7.91 7.02 -0.09
C PRO A 30 -8.01 6.98 -1.62
N ALA A 31 -8.91 6.16 -2.15
CA ALA A 31 -9.28 6.23 -3.55
C ALA A 31 -9.71 7.67 -3.86
N ILE A 32 -9.16 8.28 -4.91
CA ILE A 32 -9.49 9.66 -5.30
C ILE A 32 -10.98 9.67 -5.68
N PRO A 33 -11.87 10.32 -4.90
CA PRO A 33 -13.28 10.35 -5.21
C PRO A 33 -13.49 11.05 -6.55
N GLY A 34 -14.09 10.37 -7.52
CA GLY A 34 -14.30 10.89 -8.89
C GLY A 34 -13.23 10.52 -9.91
N SER A 35 -12.21 9.73 -9.56
CA SER A 35 -11.32 9.12 -10.55
C SER A 35 -12.11 8.08 -11.37
N GLN A 36 -12.27 8.35 -12.66
CA GLN A 36 -12.88 7.41 -13.59
C GLN A 36 -11.85 6.32 -13.96
N ILE A 37 -12.32 5.08 -14.05
CA ILE A 37 -11.50 3.99 -14.61
C ILE A 37 -11.19 4.33 -16.06
N PHE A 38 -9.91 4.34 -16.41
CA PHE A 38 -9.49 4.54 -17.79
C PHE A 38 -9.94 3.33 -18.64
N PRO A 39 -10.75 3.53 -19.70
CA PRO A 39 -11.30 2.41 -20.46
C PRO A 39 -10.22 1.59 -21.17
N LEU A 40 -10.28 0.26 -21.06
CA LEU A 40 -9.32 -0.64 -21.71
C LEU A 40 -9.26 -0.45 -23.24
N SER A 41 -10.39 -0.13 -23.87
CA SER A 41 -10.46 0.16 -25.32
C SER A 41 -9.68 1.40 -25.76
N GLN A 42 -9.30 2.27 -24.83
CA GLN A 42 -8.48 3.45 -25.07
C GLN A 42 -6.99 3.21 -24.78
N VAL A 43 -6.63 2.05 -24.20
CA VAL A 43 -5.24 1.68 -23.93
C VAL A 43 -4.53 1.37 -25.25
N LYS A 44 -3.39 2.02 -25.45
CA LYS A 44 -2.55 1.92 -26.66
C LYS A 44 -1.08 1.86 -26.26
N GLU A 45 -0.28 1.27 -27.15
CA GLU A 45 1.17 1.27 -27.02
C GLU A 45 1.73 2.69 -26.99
N GLY A 46 2.77 2.91 -26.19
CA GLY A 46 3.42 4.21 -25.99
C GLY A 46 2.71 5.14 -25.00
N LEU A 47 1.55 4.76 -24.44
CA LEU A 47 0.92 5.52 -23.35
C LEU A 47 1.84 5.53 -22.12
N LYS A 48 1.99 6.70 -21.50
CA LYS A 48 2.85 6.90 -20.32
C LYS A 48 2.03 7.25 -19.10
N GLY A 49 2.46 6.76 -17.94
CA GLY A 49 1.82 7.06 -16.67
C GLY A 49 2.77 6.91 -15.49
N THR A 50 2.27 7.28 -14.32
CA THR A 50 2.94 7.07 -13.04
C THR A 50 2.22 5.94 -12.31
N ALA A 51 2.93 4.83 -12.10
CA ALA A 51 2.47 3.72 -11.29
C ALA A 51 2.97 3.89 -9.85
N ARG A 52 2.22 3.34 -8.89
CA ARG A 52 2.59 3.36 -7.47
C ARG A 52 2.54 1.94 -6.94
N THR A 53 3.65 1.43 -6.39
CA THR A 53 3.74 0.08 -5.84
C THR A 53 4.68 0.04 -4.63
N VAL A 54 4.64 -1.04 -3.84
CA VAL A 54 5.57 -1.26 -2.73
C VAL A 54 6.67 -2.21 -3.21
N PHE A 55 7.87 -1.68 -3.48
CA PHE A 55 9.01 -2.52 -3.85
C PHE A 55 9.67 -3.20 -2.64
N ARG A 56 9.67 -2.55 -1.47
CA ARG A 56 10.22 -3.09 -0.23
C ARG A 56 9.47 -2.55 1.00
N GLY A 57 9.33 -3.40 2.02
CA GLY A 57 8.71 -3.01 3.28
C GLY A 57 7.22 -2.74 3.08
N THR A 58 6.78 -1.54 3.43
CA THR A 58 5.36 -1.13 3.38
C THR A 58 5.13 0.23 2.72
N ALA A 59 6.19 0.91 2.28
CA ALA A 59 6.10 2.25 1.72
C ALA A 59 5.77 2.19 0.20
N PRO A 60 4.70 2.84 -0.26
CA PRO A 60 4.41 2.98 -1.69
C PRO A 60 5.38 3.95 -2.35
N GLU A 61 5.98 3.53 -3.46
CA GLU A 61 6.93 4.28 -4.28
C GLU A 61 6.35 4.49 -5.69
N GLU A 62 6.67 5.63 -6.29
CA GLU A 62 6.24 5.95 -7.65
C GLU A 62 7.28 5.52 -8.68
N PHE A 63 6.85 4.98 -9.81
CA PHE A 63 7.71 4.69 -10.95
C PHE A 63 6.97 5.02 -12.26
N GLY A 64 7.74 5.44 -13.26
CA GLY A 64 7.20 5.70 -14.60
C GLY A 64 6.95 4.39 -15.33
N VAL A 65 5.82 4.30 -16.02
CA VAL A 65 5.47 3.16 -16.87
C VAL A 65 5.12 3.65 -18.28
N GLU A 66 5.54 2.88 -19.27
CA GLU A 66 5.12 2.99 -20.67
C GLU A 66 4.41 1.70 -21.07
N ILE A 67 3.20 1.82 -21.63
CA ILE A 67 2.42 0.67 -22.07
C ILE A 67 3.02 0.12 -23.36
N LEU A 68 3.37 -1.17 -23.33
CA LEU A 68 3.90 -1.91 -24.47
C LEU A 68 2.83 -2.64 -25.25
N GLY A 69 1.63 -2.83 -24.67
CA GLY A 69 0.50 -3.47 -25.34
C GLY A 69 -0.46 -4.15 -24.37
N VAL A 70 -1.47 -4.82 -24.94
CA VAL A 70 -2.47 -5.61 -24.22
C VAL A 70 -2.50 -7.02 -24.80
N ILE A 71 -2.39 -8.03 -23.94
CA ILE A 71 -2.45 -9.46 -24.31
C ILE A 71 -3.81 -10.03 -23.89
N PRO A 72 -4.73 -10.30 -24.85
CA PRO A 72 -6.07 -10.77 -24.53
C PRO A 72 -6.07 -12.15 -23.87
N GLY A 73 -6.87 -12.32 -22.82
CA GLY A 73 -7.11 -13.63 -22.17
C GLY A 73 -5.87 -14.33 -21.60
N SER A 74 -4.79 -13.59 -21.32
CA SER A 74 -3.53 -14.16 -20.83
C SER A 74 -3.54 -14.55 -19.35
N ILE A 75 -4.46 -13.98 -18.56
CA ILE A 75 -4.63 -14.32 -17.13
C ILE A 75 -5.74 -15.35 -16.93
N GLY A 76 -6.83 -15.24 -17.70
CA GLY A 76 -8.02 -16.09 -17.59
C GLY A 76 -9.15 -15.62 -18.50
N PRO A 77 -10.32 -16.30 -18.49
CA PRO A 77 -11.47 -15.89 -19.30
C PRO A 77 -11.90 -14.45 -19.00
N HIS A 78 -11.93 -13.60 -20.02
CA HIS A 78 -12.22 -12.16 -19.92
C HIS A 78 -11.23 -11.36 -19.05
N GLN A 79 -9.99 -11.84 -18.90
CA GLN A 79 -8.92 -11.16 -18.16
C GLN A 79 -7.70 -10.94 -19.06
N ASP A 80 -7.59 -9.71 -19.57
CA ASP A 80 -6.48 -9.26 -20.41
C ASP A 80 -5.32 -8.75 -19.55
N MET A 81 -4.09 -8.87 -20.03
CA MET A 81 -2.89 -8.36 -19.36
C MET A 81 -2.36 -7.13 -20.09
N ILE A 82 -2.14 -6.04 -19.35
CA ILE A 82 -1.44 -4.85 -19.84
C ILE A 82 0.04 -5.03 -19.56
N ILE A 83 0.88 -4.85 -20.58
CA ILE A 83 2.34 -4.95 -20.44
C ILE A 83 2.94 -3.55 -20.32
N GLY A 84 3.82 -3.37 -19.34
CA GLY A 84 4.61 -2.15 -19.15
C GLY A 84 6.09 -2.47 -18.93
N ASN A 85 6.95 -1.47 -19.03
CA ASN A 85 8.40 -1.57 -18.85
C ASN A 85 8.89 -1.29 -17.42
#